data_AF-A0A0F9PA01-F1
#
_entry.id   AF-A0A0F9PA01-F1
#
_cell.length_a   1.000
_cell.length_b   1.000
_cell.length_c   1.000
_cell.angle_alpha   90.00
_cell.angle_beta   90.00
_cell.angle_gamma   90.00
#
_symmetry.space_group_name_H-M   'P 1'
#
loop_
_entity.id
_entity.type
_entity.pdbx_description
1 polymer ?
#
loop_
_entity_poly.entity_id
_entity_poly.type
_entity_poly.pdbx_seq_one_letter_code
_entity_poly.pdbx_strand_id
1 'polypeptide(L)'
;MTIIENTGRGPACPICNSTEYGSCGHLVADFDRTYGECLGGEIYDRQAEFSDLAERAFLMHLNQKTVLSVKKWGLDELWEITLGKFDPDEEYVELDGDIFQRVLIALLKDSGAFDVPEGLIDPGGPSMTSWVSLLFADDPSKVIDMAINKLKIELH
;
A
#
# COMPACT_ATOMS: atom_id res chain seq x y z
N MET A 1 -2.22 15.37 -11.77
CA MET A 1 -3.46 14.84 -12.38
C MET A 1 -3.09 13.54 -13.05
N THR A 2 -3.59 12.41 -12.55
CA THR A 2 -3.27 11.08 -13.07
C THR A 2 -3.83 10.88 -14.48
N ILE A 3 -3.01 10.34 -15.38
CA ILE A 3 -3.36 10.00 -16.77
C ILE A 3 -2.89 8.58 -17.11
N ILE A 4 -3.57 7.98 -18.09
CA ILE A 4 -3.11 6.77 -18.77
C ILE A 4 -1.99 7.16 -19.72
N GLU A 5 -0.78 6.67 -19.47
CA GLU A 5 0.45 7.05 -20.19
C GLU A 5 0.28 6.98 -21.71
N ASN A 6 -0.29 5.88 -22.21
CA ASN A 6 -0.40 5.62 -23.65
C ASN A 6 -1.46 6.47 -24.37
N THR A 7 -2.38 7.11 -23.64
CA THR A 7 -3.51 7.83 -24.26
C THR A 7 -3.59 9.30 -23.85
N GLY A 8 -2.91 9.70 -22.77
CA GLY A 8 -3.00 11.04 -22.20
C GLY A 8 -4.36 11.37 -21.57
N ARG A 9 -5.26 10.39 -21.43
CA ARG A 9 -6.59 10.58 -20.84
C ARG A 9 -6.57 10.25 -19.36
N GLY A 10 -7.44 10.91 -18.58
CA GLY A 10 -7.66 10.52 -17.18
C GLY A 10 -8.26 9.11 -17.09
N PRO A 11 -7.93 8.32 -16.05
CA PRO A 11 -8.54 7.02 -15.84
C PRO A 11 -10.01 7.18 -15.45
N ALA A 12 -10.79 6.13 -15.71
CA ALA A 12 -12.16 6.01 -15.22
C ALA A 12 -12.22 4.87 -14.21
N CYS A 13 -13.16 4.95 -13.27
CA CYS A 13 -13.43 3.85 -12.37
C CYS A 13 -13.88 2.62 -13.19
N PRO A 14 -13.21 1.46 -13.06
CA PRO A 14 -13.54 0.27 -13.85
C PRO A 14 -14.87 -0.38 -13.47
N ILE A 15 -15.48 0.03 -12.36
CA ILE A 15 -16.73 -0.54 -11.82
C ILE A 15 -17.95 0.23 -12.32
N CYS A 16 -17.93 1.56 -12.22
CA CYS A 16 -19.06 2.40 -12.58
C CYS A 16 -18.79 3.35 -13.77
N ASN A 17 -17.61 3.29 -14.37
CA ASN A 17 -17.15 4.17 -15.46
C ASN A 17 -17.15 5.67 -15.14
N SER A 18 -17.19 6.06 -13.86
CA SER A 18 -17.04 7.46 -13.46
C SER A 18 -15.64 7.98 -13.81
N THR A 19 -15.57 9.12 -14.50
CA THR A 19 -14.31 9.85 -14.71
C THR A 19 -13.86 10.58 -13.45
N GLU A 20 -14.76 10.80 -12.49
CA GLU A 20 -14.44 11.25 -11.14
C GLU A 20 -14.19 10.02 -10.24
N TYR A 21 -13.18 9.23 -10.59
CA TYR A 21 -12.91 7.95 -9.93
C TYR A 21 -12.61 8.12 -8.43
N GLY A 22 -12.04 9.26 -8.02
CA GLY A 22 -11.70 9.55 -6.62
C GLY A 22 -12.90 9.77 -5.70
N SER A 23 -14.08 10.11 -6.24
CA SER A 23 -15.30 10.38 -5.47
C SER A 23 -16.39 9.33 -5.66
N CYS A 24 -16.18 8.35 -6.55
CA CYS A 24 -17.23 7.40 -6.94
C CYS A 24 -17.51 6.28 -5.92
N GLY A 25 -16.76 6.22 -4.81
CA GLY A 25 -16.95 5.24 -3.74
C GLY A 25 -16.29 3.87 -3.95
N HIS A 26 -15.58 3.66 -5.07
CA HIS A 26 -14.92 2.38 -5.39
C HIS A 26 -13.39 2.42 -5.26
N LEU A 27 -12.80 3.59 -4.95
CA LEU A 27 -11.36 3.75 -4.86
C LEU A 27 -10.85 3.22 -3.51
N VAL A 28 -10.08 2.15 -3.54
CA VAL A 28 -9.41 1.56 -2.36
C VAL A 28 -8.17 2.37 -2.02
N ALA A 29 -7.33 2.66 -3.02
CA ALA A 29 -6.08 3.37 -2.81
C ALA A 29 -5.65 4.13 -4.07
N ASP A 30 -5.08 5.31 -3.87
CA ASP A 30 -4.29 6.05 -4.85
C ASP A 30 -2.85 6.12 -4.30
N PHE A 31 -1.92 5.41 -4.93
CA PHE A 31 -0.53 5.36 -4.51
C PHE A 31 0.38 6.03 -5.53
N ASP A 32 1.14 7.02 -5.08
CA ASP A 32 2.32 7.49 -5.79
C ASP A 32 3.47 6.52 -5.49
N ARG A 33 3.86 5.75 -6.50
CA ARG A 33 4.91 4.74 -6.41
C ARG A 33 6.32 5.30 -6.55
N THR A 34 6.44 6.56 -6.96
CA THR A 34 7.74 7.22 -7.07
C THR A 34 8.16 7.82 -5.73
N TYR A 35 7.22 8.37 -4.98
CA TYR A 35 7.47 8.98 -3.68
C TYR A 35 7.02 8.13 -2.48
N GLY A 36 6.37 6.99 -2.72
CA GLY A 36 5.91 6.10 -1.66
C GLY A 36 4.71 6.63 -0.89
N GLU A 37 3.95 7.55 -1.47
CA GLU A 37 2.85 8.25 -0.80
C GLU A 37 1.50 7.61 -1.12
N CYS A 38 0.59 7.63 -0.15
CA CYS A 38 -0.83 7.43 -0.41
C CYS A 38 -1.47 8.80 -0.64
N LEU A 39 -2.06 9.02 -1.81
CA LEU A 39 -2.68 10.28 -2.20
C LEU A 39 -4.20 10.30 -1.98
N GLY A 40 -4.81 9.14 -1.70
CA GLY A 40 -6.25 9.05 -1.47
C GLY A 40 -6.80 7.63 -1.52
N GLY A 41 -8.13 7.55 -1.62
CA GLY A 41 -8.89 6.30 -1.50
C GLY A 41 -9.26 5.99 -0.06
N GLU A 42 -10.09 4.96 0.13
CA GLU A 42 -10.56 4.54 1.45
C GLU A 42 -9.42 4.18 2.42
N ILE A 43 -8.27 3.73 1.90
CA ILE A 43 -7.12 3.40 2.75
C ILE A 43 -6.43 4.61 3.36
N TYR A 44 -6.57 5.82 2.78
CA TYR A 44 -5.77 6.99 3.17
C TYR A 44 -5.86 7.27 4.68
N ASP A 45 -7.07 7.28 5.23
CA ASP A 45 -7.31 7.50 6.66
C ASP A 45 -6.96 6.29 7.55
N ARG A 46 -6.72 5.13 6.93
CA ARG A 46 -6.47 3.84 7.61
C ARG A 46 -5.06 3.30 7.40
N GLN A 47 -4.19 3.99 6.64
CA GLN A 47 -2.86 3.52 6.33
C GLN A 47 -2.02 3.33 7.61
N ALA A 48 -2.17 4.24 8.57
CA ALA A 48 -1.51 4.15 9.88
C ALA A 48 -1.85 2.85 10.64
N GLU A 49 -3.06 2.30 10.47
CA GLU A 49 -3.42 1.01 11.09
C GLU A 49 -2.53 -0.13 10.58
N PHE A 50 -2.12 -0.09 9.31
CA PHE A 50 -1.26 -1.12 8.73
C PHE A 50 0.18 -0.98 9.21
N SER A 51 0.72 0.24 9.23
CA SER A 51 2.10 0.48 9.71
C SER A 51 2.20 0.14 11.18
N ASP A 52 1.25 0.59 12.01
CA ASP A 52 1.22 0.29 13.45
C ASP A 52 1.16 -1.21 13.73
N LEU A 53 0.47 -1.99 12.88
CA LEU A 53 0.42 -3.45 13.02
C LEU A 53 1.78 -4.09 12.72
N ALA A 54 2.40 -3.70 11.60
CA ALA A 54 3.70 -4.21 11.20
C ALA A 54 4.79 -3.80 12.20
N GLU A 55 4.87 -2.52 12.57
CA GLU A 55 5.85 -1.99 13.51
C GLU A 55 5.78 -2.67 14.87
N ARG A 56 4.57 -2.79 15.45
CA ARG A 56 4.39 -3.45 16.75
C ARG A 56 4.77 -4.92 16.71
N ALA A 57 4.39 -5.63 15.65
CA ALA A 57 4.75 -7.05 15.50
C ALA A 57 6.26 -7.22 15.33
N PHE A 58 6.88 -6.39 14.50
CA PHE A 58 8.32 -6.44 14.24
C PHE A 58 9.11 -6.13 15.52
N LEU A 59 8.75 -5.05 16.22
CA LEU A 59 9.37 -4.67 17.49
C LEU A 59 9.22 -5.77 18.55
N MET A 60 8.05 -6.43 18.63
CA MET A 60 7.85 -7.58 19.51
C MET A 60 8.82 -8.71 19.19
N HIS A 61 8.93 -9.11 17.91
CA HIS A 61 9.82 -10.19 17.50
C HIS A 61 11.30 -9.87 17.75
N LEU A 62 11.72 -8.64 17.47
CA LEU A 62 13.08 -8.15 17.72
C LEU A 62 13.43 -8.19 19.21
N ASN A 63 12.55 -7.67 20.07
CA ASN A 63 12.74 -7.66 21.51
C ASN A 63 12.80 -9.08 22.11
N GLN A 64 12.03 -10.01 21.55
CA GLN A 64 12.01 -11.41 21.97
C GLN A 64 13.12 -12.25 21.32
N LYS A 65 13.90 -11.68 20.39
CA LYS A 65 14.93 -12.38 19.59
C LYS A 65 14.35 -13.60 18.86
N THR A 66 13.14 -13.44 18.34
CA THR A 66 12.45 -14.44 17.52
C THR A 66 12.50 -14.03 16.05
N VAL A 67 12.32 -14.99 15.16
CA VAL A 67 12.34 -14.75 13.71
C VAL A 67 10.90 -14.77 13.21
N LEU A 68 10.52 -13.72 12.47
CA LEU A 68 9.27 -13.68 11.75
C LEU A 68 9.38 -14.57 10.50
N SER A 69 8.58 -15.64 10.41
CA SER A 69 8.64 -16.59 9.29
C SER A 69 7.55 -16.31 8.24
N VAL A 70 7.47 -15.07 7.77
CA VAL A 70 6.47 -14.65 6.78
C VAL A 70 7.12 -14.58 5.40
N LYS A 71 6.41 -15.03 4.36
CA LYS A 71 6.90 -15.00 2.95
C LYS A 71 5.86 -14.44 1.98
N LYS A 72 4.81 -13.80 2.49
CA LYS A 72 3.74 -13.25 1.67
C LYS A 72 3.94 -11.76 1.45
N TRP A 73 3.51 -11.30 0.27
CA TRP A 73 3.43 -9.88 -0.12
C TRP A 73 4.75 -9.09 -0.08
N GLY A 74 5.90 -9.72 0.22
CA GLY A 74 7.18 -9.04 0.45
C GLY A 74 7.42 -8.65 1.91
N LEU A 75 6.67 -9.20 2.87
CA LEU A 75 6.88 -8.96 4.30
C LEU A 75 8.23 -9.50 4.80
N ASP A 76 8.80 -10.52 4.16
CA ASP A 76 10.17 -11.00 4.41
C ASP A 76 11.20 -9.93 4.06
N GLU A 77 11.09 -9.33 2.87
CA GLU A 77 11.97 -8.25 2.43
C GLU A 77 11.89 -7.06 3.41
N LEU A 78 10.67 -6.67 3.80
CA LEU A 78 10.46 -5.58 4.77
C LEU A 78 11.09 -5.92 6.13
N TRP A 79 10.88 -7.13 6.62
CA TRP A 79 11.44 -7.61 7.89
C TRP A 79 12.97 -7.59 7.88
N GLU A 80 13.62 -8.11 6.84
CA GLU A 80 15.09 -8.17 6.76
C GLU A 80 15.71 -6.76 6.73
N ILE A 81 15.08 -5.83 6.03
CA ILE A 81 15.52 -4.42 6.02
C ILE A 81 15.34 -3.77 7.38
N THR A 82 14.19 -3.97 8.04
CA THR A 82 13.97 -3.45 9.39
C THR A 82 14.95 -4.06 10.39
N LEU A 83 15.19 -5.37 10.34
CA LEU A 83 16.18 -6.06 11.18
C LEU A 83 17.59 -5.48 11.00
N GLY A 84 17.98 -5.17 9.76
CA GLY A 84 19.29 -4.57 9.46
C GLY A 84 19.45 -3.12 9.94
N LYS A 85 18.35 -2.40 10.16
CA LYS A 85 18.32 -1.01 10.65
C LYS A 85 17.99 -0.90 12.15
N PHE A 86 17.59 -1.98 12.81
CA PHE A 86 17.10 -1.95 14.18
C PHE A 86 18.18 -1.53 15.18
N ASP A 87 17.87 -0.50 15.96
CA ASP A 87 18.64 -0.07 17.13
C ASP A 87 17.89 -0.51 18.41
N PRO A 88 18.49 -1.37 19.26
CA PRO A 88 17.86 -1.80 20.51
C PRO A 88 17.65 -0.69 21.55
N ASP A 89 18.29 0.49 21.36
CA ASP A 89 18.09 1.66 22.21
C ASP A 89 16.86 2.50 21.79
N GLU A 90 16.23 2.20 20.64
CA GLU A 90 15.00 2.83 20.17
C GLU A 90 13.73 2.07 20.58
N GLU A 91 12.66 2.80 20.91
CA GLU A 91 11.36 2.24 21.31
C GLU A 91 10.41 1.98 20.11
N TYR A 92 10.89 2.19 18.89
CA TYR A 92 10.13 2.00 17.65
C TYR A 92 10.99 1.30 16.59
N VAL A 93 10.34 0.91 15.50
CA VAL A 93 11.03 0.43 14.30
C VAL A 93 10.60 1.27 13.12
N GLU A 94 11.55 1.65 12.27
CA GLU A 94 11.25 2.35 11.03
C GLU A 94 11.00 1.34 9.90
N LEU A 95 9.84 1.42 9.26
CA LEU A 95 9.53 0.65 8.06
C LEU A 95 10.05 1.37 6.82
N ASP A 96 10.64 0.60 5.90
CA ASP A 96 11.04 1.15 4.61
C ASP A 96 9.79 1.46 3.78
N GLY A 97 9.56 2.75 3.48
CA GLY A 97 8.31 3.22 2.88
C GLY A 97 8.01 2.62 1.49
N ASP A 98 9.02 2.43 0.65
CA ASP A 98 8.85 1.83 -0.69
C ASP A 98 8.44 0.36 -0.59
N ILE A 99 9.17 -0.41 0.23
CA ILE A 99 8.86 -1.83 0.45
C ILE A 99 7.50 -1.97 1.12
N PHE A 100 7.19 -1.13 2.12
CA PHE A 100 5.90 -1.16 2.80
C PHE A 100 4.75 -0.84 1.85
N GLN A 101 4.88 0.15 0.96
CA GLN A 101 3.87 0.43 -0.05
C GLN A 101 3.67 -0.76 -1.01
N ARG A 102 4.75 -1.45 -1.43
CA ARG A 102 4.66 -2.67 -2.23
C ARG A 102 3.92 -3.79 -1.50
N VAL A 103 4.18 -3.97 -0.20
CA VAL A 103 3.45 -4.92 0.67
C VAL A 103 1.97 -4.57 0.70
N LEU A 104 1.62 -3.30 0.93
CA LEU A 104 0.23 -2.84 0.94
C LEU A 104 -0.49 -3.14 -0.37
N ILE A 105 0.11 -2.78 -1.51
CA ILE A 105 -0.47 -3.05 -2.84
C ILE A 105 -0.72 -4.55 -3.02
N ALA A 106 0.26 -5.40 -2.70
CA ALA A 106 0.13 -6.84 -2.84
C ALA A 106 -0.93 -7.43 -1.90
N LEU A 107 -0.98 -6.98 -0.65
CA LEU A 107 -1.97 -7.40 0.35
C LEU A 107 -3.40 -6.99 -0.03
N LEU A 108 -3.59 -5.74 -0.48
CA LEU A 108 -4.91 -5.23 -0.90
C LEU A 108 -5.42 -6.00 -2.11
N LYS A 109 -4.55 -6.30 -3.08
CA LYS A 109 -4.91 -7.11 -4.24
C LYS A 109 -5.28 -8.53 -3.86
N ASP A 110 -4.51 -9.17 -2.97
CA ASP A 110 -4.87 -10.47 -2.41
C ASP A 110 -6.20 -10.44 -1.62
N SER A 111 -6.59 -9.26 -1.11
CA SER A 111 -7.83 -9.04 -0.37
C SER A 111 -9.03 -8.68 -1.24
N GLY A 112 -8.85 -8.57 -2.56
CA GLY A 112 -9.93 -8.35 -3.53
C GLY A 112 -9.86 -7.02 -4.29
N ALA A 113 -8.89 -6.14 -3.99
CA ALA A 113 -8.66 -4.98 -4.83
C ALA A 113 -8.08 -5.38 -6.19
N PHE A 114 -8.29 -4.56 -7.21
CA PHE A 114 -7.66 -4.73 -8.52
C PHE A 114 -7.20 -3.40 -9.09
N ASP A 115 -6.16 -3.47 -9.93
CA ASP A 115 -5.54 -2.31 -10.56
C ASP A 115 -6.24 -1.97 -11.88
N VAL A 116 -6.06 -0.73 -12.34
CA VAL A 116 -6.28 -0.37 -13.73
C VAL A 116 -5.20 -1.06 -14.57
N PRO A 117 -5.55 -1.77 -15.65
CA PRO A 117 -4.57 -2.56 -16.40
C PRO A 117 -3.56 -1.70 -17.16
N GLU A 118 -3.89 -0.44 -17.45
CA GLU A 118 -2.99 0.48 -18.12
C GLU A 118 -1.98 1.16 -17.17
N GLY A 119 -0.79 1.47 -17.68
CA GLY A 119 0.20 2.27 -16.96
C GLY A 119 -0.32 3.68 -16.66
N LEU A 120 -0.32 4.05 -15.39
CA LEU A 120 -0.76 5.35 -14.91
C LEU A 120 0.43 6.19 -14.45
N ILE A 121 0.41 7.47 -14.84
CA ILE A 121 1.40 8.46 -14.43
C ILE A 121 0.72 9.73 -13.93
N ASP A 122 1.32 10.43 -12.97
CA ASP A 122 1.09 11.86 -12.81
C ASP A 122 2.21 12.58 -13.57
N PRO A 123 1.92 13.32 -14.65
CA PRO A 123 2.96 13.94 -15.47
C PRO A 123 3.74 15.01 -14.70
N GLY A 124 3.14 15.63 -13.68
CA GLY A 124 3.78 16.67 -12.88
C GLY A 124 4.35 17.83 -13.70
N GLY A 125 5.34 18.52 -13.13
CA GLY A 125 6.23 19.43 -13.85
C GLY A 125 7.42 18.71 -14.51
N PRO A 126 8.32 19.43 -15.22
CA PRO A 126 9.53 18.84 -15.77
C PRO A 126 10.33 18.06 -14.70
N SER A 127 10.66 16.80 -14.99
CA SER A 127 11.35 15.86 -14.08
C SER A 127 10.58 15.46 -12.82
N MET A 128 9.26 15.69 -12.76
CA MET A 128 8.39 15.36 -11.61
C MET A 128 7.34 14.31 -11.98
N THR A 129 7.57 13.54 -13.05
CA THR A 129 6.65 12.49 -13.46
C THR A 129 6.73 11.33 -12.47
N SER A 130 5.59 10.95 -11.90
CA SER A 130 5.49 9.82 -10.98
C SER A 130 4.65 8.69 -11.56
N TRP A 131 4.98 7.46 -11.15
CA TRP A 131 4.18 6.28 -11.43
C TRP A 131 3.07 6.16 -10.39
N VAL A 132 1.86 5.89 -10.83
CA VAL A 132 0.68 5.79 -9.96
C VAL A 132 0.11 4.38 -10.01
N SER A 133 -0.37 3.88 -8.87
CA SER A 133 -1.25 2.71 -8.80
C SER A 133 -2.59 3.11 -8.22
N LEU A 134 -3.67 2.86 -8.97
CA LEU A 134 -5.04 3.06 -8.52
C LEU A 134 -5.68 1.70 -8.28
N LEU A 135 -6.06 1.43 -7.03
CA LEU A 135 -6.70 0.18 -6.65
C LEU A 135 -8.20 0.39 -6.44
N PHE A 136 -9.02 -0.48 -7.03
CA PHE A 136 -10.48 -0.41 -6.97
C PHE A 136 -11.10 -1.68 -6.39
N ALA A 137 -12.29 -1.54 -5.82
CA ALA A 137 -13.15 -2.64 -5.36
C ALA A 137 -14.63 -2.20 -5.32
N ASP A 138 -15.56 -3.15 -5.43
CA ASP A 138 -16.99 -2.88 -5.28
C ASP A 138 -17.33 -2.35 -3.87
N ASP A 139 -16.56 -2.81 -2.86
CA ASP A 139 -16.68 -2.43 -1.45
C ASP A 139 -15.27 -2.22 -0.87
N PRO A 140 -14.72 -0.99 -0.97
CA PRO A 140 -13.37 -0.70 -0.50
C PRO A 140 -13.15 -0.97 0.99
N SER A 141 -14.11 -0.61 1.85
CA SER A 141 -13.99 -0.80 3.30
C SER A 141 -13.88 -2.28 3.65
N LYS A 142 -14.67 -3.15 3.00
CA LYS A 142 -14.55 -4.60 3.19
C LYS A 142 -13.19 -5.15 2.77
N VAL A 143 -12.63 -4.67 1.64
CA VAL A 143 -11.29 -5.09 1.20
C VAL A 143 -10.23 -4.69 2.20
N ILE A 144 -10.30 -3.48 2.77
CA ILE A 144 -9.36 -3.01 3.79
C ILE A 144 -9.48 -3.83 5.08
N ASP A 145 -10.70 -4.12 5.54
CA ASP A 145 -10.89 -4.96 6.73
C ASP A 145 -10.35 -6.38 6.52
N MET A 146 -10.55 -6.95 5.33
CA MET A 146 -9.96 -8.24 4.96
C MET A 146 -8.43 -8.19 4.94
N ALA A 147 -7.84 -7.12 4.38
CA ALA A 147 -6.41 -6.90 4.33
C ALA A 147 -5.80 -6.80 5.74
N ILE A 148 -6.41 -6.02 6.64
CA ILE A 148 -5.97 -5.89 8.03
C ILE A 148 -6.03 -7.24 8.75
N ASN A 149 -7.11 -8.01 8.56
CA ASN A 149 -7.23 -9.32 9.21
C ASN A 149 -6.18 -10.31 8.68
N LYS A 150 -5.92 -10.31 7.38
CA LYS A 150 -4.85 -11.12 6.78
C LYS A 150 -3.47 -10.73 7.32
N LEU A 151 -3.19 -9.43 7.40
CA LEU A 151 -1.92 -8.94 7.95
C LEU A 151 -1.74 -9.37 9.41
N LYS A 152 -2.78 -9.22 10.24
CA LYS A 152 -2.76 -9.70 11.63
C LYS A 152 -2.43 -11.18 11.72
N ILE A 153 -3.05 -12.02 10.89
CA ILE A 153 -2.80 -13.48 10.89
C ILE A 153 -1.36 -13.81 10.54
N GLU A 154 -0.77 -13.13 9.56
CA GLU A 154 0.62 -13.41 9.17
C GLU A 154 1.65 -12.87 10.17
N LEU A 155 1.32 -11.80 10.90
CA LEU A 155 2.22 -11.19 11.88
C LEU A 155 2.22 -11.89 13.27
N HIS A 156 1.45 -12.96 13.48
CA HIS A 156 1.41 -13.75 14.73
C HIS A 156 1.93 -15.17 14.51
#